data_AF-A0AAD9GD41-F1
#
_entry.id   AF-A0AAD9GD41-F1
#
_cell.length_a   1.000
_cell.length_b   1.000
_cell.length_c   1.000
_cell.angle_alpha   90.00
_cell.angle_beta   90.00
_cell.angle_gamma   90.00
#
_symmetry.space_group_name_H-M   'P 1'
#
loop_
_entity.id
_entity.type
_entity.pdbx_description
1 polymer ?
#
loop_
_entity_poly.entity_id
_entity_poly.type
_entity_poly.pdbx_seq_one_letter_code
_entity_poly.pdbx_strand_id
1 'polypeptide(L)'
;MTIAEEAPKDPYDEAENKVRKNIRKLIVLQSQVLEELRSLPPNSQLESTKKGTELLTVCSGIERDIGELQKVIDTIKTKPDKYRISTKIIAARQVTIDEFKSKIRGVRERNGAAQPRVPNTLNTSLAQHKLQTQKDILNQQDVQLSALNSSAHNLHNNAVAINIEVSNQNHMLLDVDGSFDEVQFRVHSLGKRMAIFLDTNNPSLLKLVIVLSTIAILLLLVIIIF
;
A
#
# COMPACT_ATOMS: atom_id res chain seq x y z
N MET A 1 28.09 -12.22 24.46
CA MET A 1 28.16 -11.84 23.03
C MET A 1 26.91 -12.42 22.38
N THR A 2 25.80 -11.70 22.49
CA THR A 2 24.49 -12.13 21.99
C THR A 2 24.45 -11.87 20.49
N ILE A 3 24.41 -12.95 19.72
CA ILE A 3 24.16 -12.93 18.28
C ILE A 3 22.75 -12.36 18.12
N ALA A 4 22.65 -11.13 17.61
CA ALA A 4 21.37 -10.56 17.21
C ALA A 4 20.86 -11.39 16.03
N GLU A 5 19.79 -12.15 16.28
CA GLU A 5 19.06 -12.91 15.28
C GLU A 5 18.48 -11.89 14.28
N GLU A 6 19.08 -11.80 13.07
CA GLU A 6 18.57 -10.97 11.98
C GLU A 6 17.11 -11.37 11.73
N ALA A 7 16.17 -10.45 11.95
CA ALA A 7 14.78 -10.67 11.60
C ALA A 7 14.67 -11.06 10.11
N PRO A 8 13.82 -12.04 9.76
CA PRO A 8 13.74 -12.57 8.40
C PRO A 8 13.43 -11.44 7.40
N LYS A 9 14.34 -11.20 6.46
CA LYS A 9 14.20 -10.21 5.39
C LYS A 9 12.92 -10.52 4.59
N ASP A 10 12.07 -9.51 4.41
CA ASP A 10 10.81 -9.67 3.66
C ASP A 10 11.14 -10.09 2.21
N PRO A 11 10.61 -11.23 1.73
CA PRO A 11 10.86 -11.71 0.37
C PRO A 11 10.39 -10.72 -0.71
N TYR A 12 9.39 -9.88 -0.40
CA TYR A 12 8.97 -8.79 -1.28
C TYR A 12 10.10 -7.76 -1.46
N ASP A 13 10.75 -7.35 -0.36
CA ASP A 13 11.78 -6.33 -0.39
C ASP A 13 13.04 -6.84 -1.09
N GLU A 14 13.34 -8.13 -1.00
CA GLU A 14 14.41 -8.77 -1.78
C GLU A 14 14.12 -8.74 -3.29
N ALA A 15 12.90 -9.13 -3.68
CA ALA A 15 12.49 -9.12 -5.07
C ALA A 15 12.44 -7.68 -5.64
N GLU A 16 11.98 -6.71 -4.86
CA GLU A 16 12.03 -5.29 -5.21
C GLU A 16 13.47 -4.81 -5.44
N ASN A 17 14.40 -5.21 -4.58
CA ASN A 17 15.82 -4.88 -4.72
C ASN A 17 16.44 -5.51 -5.96
N LYS A 18 16.04 -6.73 -6.33
CA LYS A 18 16.46 -7.38 -7.57
C LYS A 18 15.98 -6.59 -8.80
N VAL A 19 14.71 -6.17 -8.81
CA VAL A 19 14.16 -5.31 -9.86
C VAL A 19 14.92 -3.99 -9.96
N ARG A 20 15.20 -3.34 -8.82
CA ARG A 20 15.99 -2.11 -8.75
C ARG A 20 17.39 -2.28 -9.34
N LYS A 21 18.09 -3.38 -9.03
CA LYS A 21 19.40 -3.72 -9.61
C LYS A 21 19.31 -3.93 -11.13
N ASN A 22 18.29 -4.64 -11.59
CA ASN A 22 18.09 -4.89 -13.02
C ASN A 22 17.79 -3.59 -13.80
N ILE A 23 17.00 -2.67 -13.24
CA ILE A 23 16.75 -1.34 -13.84
C ILE A 23 18.05 -0.53 -13.95
N ARG A 24 18.95 -0.61 -12.96
CA ARG A 24 20.27 0.03 -13.06
C ARG A 24 21.10 -0.58 -14.18
N LYS A 25 21.16 -1.92 -14.26
CA LYS A 25 21.82 -2.63 -15.38
C LYS A 25 21.24 -2.18 -16.72
N LEU A 26 19.92 -2.01 -16.80
CA LEU A 26 19.22 -1.55 -17.99
C LEU A 26 19.65 -0.14 -18.44
N ILE A 27 19.80 0.80 -17.52
CA ILE A 27 20.27 2.17 -17.83
C ILE A 27 21.71 2.14 -18.36
N VAL A 28 22.58 1.33 -17.75
CA VAL A 28 23.96 1.17 -18.21
C VAL A 28 24.00 0.53 -19.60
N LEU A 29 23.24 -0.55 -19.81
CA LEU A 29 23.11 -1.20 -21.13
C LEU A 29 22.58 -0.22 -22.17
N GLN A 30 21.59 0.61 -21.84
CA GLN A 30 21.08 1.64 -22.75
C GLN A 30 22.18 2.61 -23.20
N SER A 31 23.08 3.02 -22.28
CA SER A 31 24.22 3.88 -22.65
C SER A 31 25.20 3.20 -23.59
N GLN A 32 25.44 1.90 -23.40
CA GLN A 32 26.33 1.13 -24.25
C GLN A 32 25.74 0.89 -25.64
N VAL A 33 24.43 0.65 -25.72
CA VAL A 33 23.72 0.47 -26.99
C VAL A 33 23.71 1.76 -27.80
N LEU A 34 23.50 2.92 -27.14
CA LEU A 34 23.54 4.21 -27.82
C LEU A 34 24.92 4.50 -28.43
N GLU A 35 26.00 4.17 -27.70
CA GLU A 35 27.38 4.33 -28.18
C GLU A 35 27.69 3.39 -29.35
N GLU A 36 27.23 2.13 -29.30
CA GLU A 36 27.38 1.19 -30.42
C GLU A 36 26.57 1.58 -31.65
N LEU A 37 25.38 2.16 -31.46
CA LEU A 37 24.58 2.66 -32.59
C LEU A 37 25.25 3.83 -33.31
N ARG A 38 26.14 4.56 -32.63
CA ARG A 38 26.90 5.68 -33.21
C ARG A 38 28.04 5.21 -34.12
N SER A 39 28.64 4.07 -33.81
CA SER A 39 29.70 3.49 -34.66
C SER A 39 29.17 2.76 -35.88
N LEU A 40 27.85 2.53 -35.92
CA LEU A 40 27.14 1.84 -36.99
C LEU A 40 26.41 2.83 -37.93
N PRO A 41 26.09 2.43 -39.17
CA PRO A 41 25.41 3.29 -40.12
C PRO A 41 24.02 3.75 -39.60
N PRO A 42 23.54 4.93 -40.03
CA PRO A 42 22.35 5.59 -39.49
C PRO A 42 21.02 4.83 -39.64
N ASN A 43 21.01 3.69 -40.35
CA ASN A 43 19.86 2.81 -40.52
C ASN A 43 19.97 1.48 -39.75
N SER A 44 21.01 1.29 -38.93
CA SER A 44 21.12 0.10 -38.08
C SER A 44 19.99 0.09 -37.05
N GLN A 45 19.23 -1.01 -37.07
CA GLN A 45 18.16 -1.26 -36.12
C GLN A 45 18.76 -1.61 -34.75
N LEU A 46 18.01 -1.36 -33.69
CA LEU A 46 18.41 -1.68 -32.33
C LEU A 46 18.78 -3.17 -32.18
N GLU A 47 17.95 -4.03 -32.78
CA GLU A 47 18.14 -5.49 -32.81
C GLU A 47 19.37 -5.93 -33.62
N SER A 48 19.92 -5.06 -34.48
CA SER A 48 21.15 -5.34 -35.21
C SER A 48 22.38 -5.39 -34.29
N THR A 49 22.26 -4.94 -33.04
CA THR A 49 23.31 -5.01 -32.04
C THR A 49 23.02 -6.11 -31.01
N LYS A 50 24.04 -6.90 -30.64
CA LYS A 50 23.92 -7.92 -29.57
C LYS A 50 23.46 -7.29 -28.24
N LYS A 51 23.88 -6.05 -27.96
CA LYS A 51 23.47 -5.33 -26.75
C LYS A 51 22.04 -4.80 -26.82
N GLY A 52 21.55 -4.45 -28.00
CA GLY A 52 20.16 -4.04 -28.19
C GLY A 52 19.18 -5.19 -27.96
N THR A 53 19.51 -6.40 -28.41
CA THR A 53 18.71 -7.60 -28.10
C THR A 53 18.79 -8.00 -26.62
N GLU A 54 19.97 -7.87 -25.99
CA GLU A 54 20.10 -8.04 -24.53
C GLU A 54 19.24 -7.02 -23.76
N LEU A 55 19.24 -5.75 -24.18
CA LEU A 55 18.45 -4.68 -23.57
C LEU A 55 16.95 -5.01 -23.60
N LEU A 56 16.42 -5.45 -24.76
CA LEU A 56 15.01 -5.84 -24.90
C LEU A 56 14.65 -7.06 -24.05
N THR A 57 15.57 -8.03 -23.97
CA THR A 57 15.43 -9.22 -23.12
C THR A 57 15.36 -8.83 -21.64
N VAL A 58 16.26 -7.95 -21.19
CA VAL A 58 16.28 -7.43 -19.81
C VAL A 58 15.02 -6.61 -19.51
N CYS A 59 14.59 -5.72 -20.42
CA CYS A 59 13.32 -4.98 -20.29
C CYS A 59 12.15 -5.94 -20.05
N SER A 60 12.01 -6.95 -20.90
CA SER A 60 10.91 -7.92 -20.83
C SER A 60 10.96 -8.75 -19.53
N GLY A 61 12.17 -9.09 -19.07
CA GLY A 61 12.37 -9.75 -17.78
C GLY A 61 11.92 -8.89 -16.60
N ILE A 62 12.29 -7.62 -16.57
CA ILE A 62 11.91 -6.70 -15.49
C ILE A 62 10.39 -6.43 -15.51
N GLU A 63 9.77 -6.28 -16.69
CA GLU A 63 8.31 -6.14 -16.82
C GLU A 63 7.57 -7.33 -16.19
N ARG A 64 8.08 -8.55 -16.40
CA ARG A 64 7.53 -9.76 -15.75
C ARG A 64 7.69 -9.69 -14.23
N ASP A 65 8.88 -9.36 -13.74
CA ASP A 65 9.16 -9.27 -12.30
C ASP A 65 8.28 -8.22 -11.61
N ILE A 66 8.08 -7.06 -12.24
CA ILE A 66 7.14 -6.02 -11.77
C ILE A 66 5.70 -6.55 -11.74
N GLY A 67 5.30 -7.31 -12.75
CA GLY A 67 4.00 -7.95 -12.81
C GLY A 67 3.76 -8.90 -11.63
N GLU A 68 4.76 -9.70 -11.25
CA GLU A 68 4.67 -10.57 -10.08
C GLU A 68 4.57 -9.77 -8.77
N LEU A 69 5.35 -8.70 -8.61
CA LEU A 69 5.26 -7.83 -7.43
C LEU A 69 3.89 -7.14 -7.33
N GLN A 70 3.31 -6.73 -8.46
CA GLN A 70 1.96 -6.16 -8.50
C GLN A 70 0.90 -7.19 -8.07
N LYS A 71 1.00 -8.45 -8.54
CA LYS A 71 0.09 -9.53 -8.10
C LYS A 71 0.17 -9.76 -6.60
N VAL A 72 1.35 -9.67 -6.00
CA VAL A 72 1.52 -9.78 -4.54
C VAL A 72 0.79 -8.64 -3.84
N ILE A 73 0.96 -7.40 -4.28
CA ILE A 73 0.23 -6.24 -3.76
C ILE A 73 -1.29 -6.46 -3.86
N ASP A 74 -1.77 -6.90 -5.02
CA ASP A 74 -3.21 -7.08 -5.27
C ASP A 74 -3.79 -8.23 -4.44
N THR A 75 -3.02 -9.30 -4.23
CA THR A 75 -3.39 -10.42 -3.35
C THR A 75 -3.54 -9.95 -1.90
N ILE A 76 -2.62 -9.11 -1.43
CA ILE A 76 -2.68 -8.52 -0.08
C ILE A 76 -3.91 -7.62 0.05
N LYS A 77 -4.21 -6.77 -0.96
CA LYS A 77 -5.40 -5.92 -0.98
C LYS A 77 -6.70 -6.72 -0.97
N THR A 78 -6.72 -7.88 -1.63
CA THR A 78 -7.91 -8.74 -1.73
C THR A 78 -8.20 -9.51 -0.43
N LYS A 79 -7.19 -9.75 0.41
CA LYS A 79 -7.32 -10.52 1.66
C LYS A 79 -6.63 -9.81 2.85
N PRO A 80 -7.09 -8.62 3.25
CA PRO A 80 -6.43 -7.80 4.27
C PRO A 80 -6.32 -8.54 5.62
N ASP A 81 -7.36 -9.27 6.01
CA ASP A 81 -7.43 -9.98 7.30
C ASP A 81 -6.38 -11.10 7.43
N LYS A 82 -6.00 -11.71 6.30
CA LYS A 82 -5.02 -12.81 6.26
C LYS A 82 -3.58 -12.31 6.40
N TYR A 83 -3.27 -11.17 5.80
CA TYR A 83 -1.89 -10.70 5.68
C TYR A 83 -1.53 -9.63 6.72
N ARG A 84 -2.51 -8.91 7.29
CA ARG A 84 -2.31 -7.91 8.35
C ARG A 84 -1.21 -6.87 8.02
N ILE A 85 -0.99 -6.59 6.73
CA ILE A 85 -0.02 -5.60 6.26
C ILE A 85 -0.68 -4.22 6.28
N SER A 86 0.03 -3.23 6.81
CA SER A 86 -0.46 -1.85 6.85
C SER A 86 -0.77 -1.31 5.45
N THR A 87 -1.91 -0.65 5.30
CA THR A 87 -2.30 0.06 4.07
C THR A 87 -1.25 1.10 3.63
N LYS A 88 -0.51 1.67 4.58
CA LYS A 88 0.61 2.59 4.31
C LYS A 88 1.76 1.90 3.58
N ILE A 89 2.10 0.67 3.97
CA ILE A 89 3.15 -0.13 3.32
C ILE A 89 2.71 -0.50 1.89
N ILE A 90 1.45 -0.89 1.72
CA ILE A 90 0.87 -1.22 0.41
C ILE A 90 0.92 -0.01 -0.53
N ALA A 91 0.60 1.18 -0.03
CA ALA A 91 0.66 2.43 -0.80
C ALA A 91 2.10 2.76 -1.22
N ALA A 92 3.08 2.65 -0.31
CA ALA A 92 4.49 2.87 -0.62
C ALA A 92 4.99 1.88 -1.70
N ARG A 93 4.64 0.59 -1.59
CA ARG A 93 4.96 -0.44 -2.58
C ARG A 93 4.34 -0.13 -3.95
N GLN A 94 3.10 0.37 -3.97
CA GLN A 94 2.44 0.78 -5.22
C GLN A 94 3.17 1.92 -5.92
N VAL A 95 3.59 2.95 -5.17
CA VAL A 95 4.40 4.08 -5.70
C VAL A 95 5.69 3.57 -6.32
N THR A 96 6.43 2.68 -5.64
CA THR A 96 7.66 2.09 -6.16
C THR A 96 7.44 1.33 -7.47
N ILE A 97 6.36 0.56 -7.56
CA ILE A 97 6.01 -0.18 -8.77
C ILE A 97 5.68 0.76 -9.92
N ASP A 98 4.95 1.85 -9.67
CA ASP A 98 4.60 2.83 -10.70
C ASP A 98 5.84 3.58 -11.20
N GLU A 99 6.81 3.87 -10.32
CA GLU A 99 8.12 4.38 -10.72
C GLU A 99 8.87 3.42 -11.64
N PHE A 100 8.90 2.12 -11.31
CA PHE A 100 9.57 1.11 -12.12
C PHE A 100 8.95 0.98 -13.51
N LYS A 101 7.61 0.96 -13.59
CA LYS A 101 6.87 0.96 -14.86
C LYS A 101 7.20 2.19 -15.70
N SER A 102 7.22 3.38 -15.09
CA SER A 102 7.55 4.63 -15.77
C SER A 102 8.99 4.63 -16.33
N LYS A 103 9.96 4.15 -15.53
CA LYS A 103 11.37 4.03 -15.95
C LYS A 103 11.52 3.09 -17.15
N ILE A 104 10.90 1.91 -17.13
CA ILE A 104 10.95 0.96 -18.26
C ILE A 104 10.25 1.50 -19.49
N ARG A 105 9.07 2.10 -19.33
CA ARG A 105 8.35 2.72 -20.45
C ARG A 105 9.21 3.76 -21.14
N GLY A 106 9.89 4.63 -20.39
CA GLY A 106 10.82 5.60 -20.95
C GLY A 106 12.01 4.97 -21.68
N VAL A 107 12.53 3.83 -21.19
CA VAL A 107 13.58 3.09 -21.90
C VAL A 107 13.05 2.46 -23.19
N ARG A 108 11.84 1.89 -23.16
CA ARG A 108 11.21 1.24 -24.31
C ARG A 108 10.80 2.25 -25.39
N GLU A 109 10.21 3.38 -25.03
CA GLU A 109 9.80 4.43 -25.98
C GLU A 109 11.01 5.01 -26.74
N ARG A 110 12.12 5.25 -26.04
CA ARG A 110 13.36 5.74 -26.67
C ARG A 110 14.00 4.75 -27.64
N ASN A 111 13.67 3.46 -27.52
CA ASN A 111 14.33 2.37 -28.24
C ASN A 111 13.42 1.63 -29.23
N GLY A 112 12.10 1.66 -29.01
CA GLY A 112 11.10 0.90 -29.77
C GLY A 112 10.30 1.71 -30.78
N ALA A 113 10.48 3.03 -30.82
CA ALA A 113 9.89 3.83 -31.89
C ALA A 113 10.60 3.52 -33.21
N ALA A 114 10.00 2.65 -34.01
CA ALA A 114 10.14 2.59 -35.46
C ALA A 114 9.58 3.87 -36.12
N GLN A 115 9.86 5.03 -35.54
CA GLN A 115 9.63 6.31 -36.19
C GLN A 115 10.76 6.53 -37.20
N PRO A 116 10.47 7.07 -38.40
CA PRO A 116 11.53 7.57 -39.26
C PRO A 116 12.39 8.48 -38.39
N ARG A 117 13.70 8.17 -38.29
CA ARG A 117 14.68 9.01 -37.60
C ARG A 117 14.72 10.34 -38.36
N VAL A 118 13.79 11.25 -38.08
CA VAL A 118 13.98 12.66 -38.39
C VAL A 118 15.18 13.04 -37.52
N PRO A 119 16.32 13.45 -38.11
CA PRO A 119 17.52 13.74 -37.35
C PRO A 119 17.32 15.06 -36.59
N ASN A 120 16.54 15.01 -35.51
CA ASN A 120 16.51 16.07 -34.52
C ASN A 120 17.73 15.86 -33.62
N THR A 121 18.90 16.26 -34.12
CA THR A 121 20.22 16.14 -33.47
C THR A 121 20.19 16.68 -32.02
N LEU A 122 19.34 17.67 -31.76
CA LEU A 122 19.06 18.26 -30.45
C LEU A 122 18.38 17.30 -29.46
N ASN A 123 17.40 16.50 -29.91
CA ASN A 123 16.70 15.53 -29.05
C ASN A 123 17.62 14.37 -28.66
N THR A 124 18.45 13.91 -29.60
CA THR A 124 19.47 12.88 -29.35
C THR A 124 20.54 13.39 -28.38
N SER A 125 21.04 14.62 -28.59
CA SER A 125 22.01 15.28 -27.70
C SER A 125 21.48 15.44 -26.27
N LEU A 126 20.22 15.90 -26.11
CA LEU A 126 19.61 16.09 -24.80
C LEU A 126 19.32 14.76 -24.09
N ALA A 127 18.82 13.77 -24.81
CA ALA A 127 18.62 12.43 -24.28
C ALA A 127 19.93 11.80 -23.82
N GLN A 128 21.01 12.02 -24.59
CA GLN A 128 22.35 11.56 -24.27
C GLN A 128 22.94 12.27 -23.05
N HIS A 129 22.79 13.60 -22.95
CA HIS A 129 23.20 14.35 -21.76
C HIS A 129 22.52 13.80 -20.51
N LYS A 130 21.19 13.59 -20.56
CA LYS A 130 20.42 13.01 -19.43
C LYS A 130 20.92 11.62 -19.05
N LEU A 131 21.23 10.78 -20.03
CA LEU A 131 21.72 9.41 -19.80
C LEU A 131 23.12 9.40 -19.18
N GLN A 132 24.02 10.25 -19.67
CA GLN A 132 25.38 10.39 -19.17
C GLN A 132 25.38 10.89 -17.72
N THR A 133 24.60 11.94 -17.42
CA THR A 133 24.42 12.44 -16.05
C THR A 133 23.88 11.34 -15.14
N GLN A 134 22.92 10.55 -15.61
CA GLN A 134 22.33 9.47 -14.82
C GLN A 134 23.34 8.33 -14.55
N LYS A 135 24.27 8.07 -15.47
CA LYS A 135 25.35 7.08 -15.30
C LYS A 135 26.37 7.52 -14.25
N ASP A 136 26.75 8.79 -14.25
CA ASP A 136 27.72 9.34 -13.29
C ASP A 136 27.15 9.36 -11.87
N ILE A 137 25.86 9.72 -11.73
CA ILE A 137 25.14 9.65 -10.45
C ILE A 137 25.03 8.19 -9.95
N LEU A 138 24.79 7.23 -10.86
CA LEU A 138 24.63 5.82 -10.51
C LEU A 138 25.96 5.17 -10.11
N ASN A 139 27.08 5.54 -10.74
CA ASN A 139 28.42 5.12 -10.32
C ASN A 139 28.80 5.69 -8.95
N GLN A 140 28.42 6.94 -8.62
CA GLN A 140 28.61 7.48 -7.27
C GLN A 140 27.79 6.75 -6.20
N GLN A 141 26.61 6.24 -6.56
CA GLN A 141 25.75 5.49 -5.64
C GLN A 141 26.30 4.10 -5.26
N ASP A 142 27.29 3.56 -5.99
CA ASP A 142 27.93 2.27 -5.66
C ASP A 142 28.91 2.40 -4.49
N VAL A 143 29.64 3.53 -4.40
CA VAL A 143 30.46 3.90 -3.23
C VAL A 143 29.56 4.23 -2.03
N GLN A 144 28.34 4.73 -2.27
CA GLN A 144 27.34 4.98 -1.22
C GLN A 144 26.59 3.73 -0.75
N LEU A 145 26.74 2.55 -1.38
CA LEU A 145 26.12 1.32 -0.87
C LEU A 145 26.64 0.93 0.53
N SER A 146 27.88 1.30 0.87
CA SER A 146 28.42 1.17 2.23
C SER A 146 27.68 2.06 3.24
N ALA A 147 27.38 3.31 2.86
CA ALA A 147 26.66 4.26 3.70
C ALA A 147 25.14 4.01 3.74
N LEU A 148 24.57 3.49 2.65
CA LEU A 148 23.19 3.00 2.58
C LEU A 148 22.99 1.76 3.43
N ASN A 149 24.02 0.93 3.67
CA ASN A 149 23.94 -0.14 4.67
C ASN A 149 23.69 0.43 6.07
N SER A 150 24.34 1.55 6.45
CA SER A 150 24.05 2.24 7.72
C SER A 150 22.67 2.92 7.74
N SER A 151 22.21 3.48 6.62
CA SER A 151 20.86 4.08 6.55
C SER A 151 19.76 3.01 6.51
N ALA A 152 20.01 1.86 5.88
CA ALA A 152 19.15 0.69 5.91
C ALA A 152 19.15 0.05 7.31
N HIS A 153 20.28 0.07 8.03
CA HIS A 153 20.35 -0.35 9.43
C HIS A 153 19.54 0.59 10.34
N ASN A 154 19.58 1.90 10.11
CA ASN A 154 18.77 2.87 10.86
C ASN A 154 17.27 2.79 10.50
N LEU A 155 16.94 2.58 9.22
CA LEU A 155 15.56 2.34 8.79
C LEU A 155 15.04 0.99 9.30
N HIS A 156 15.88 -0.05 9.32
CA HIS A 156 15.57 -1.34 9.92
C HIS A 156 15.30 -1.18 11.42
N ASN A 157 16.16 -0.45 12.15
CA ASN A 157 15.93 -0.16 13.56
C ASN A 157 14.64 0.65 13.80
N ASN A 158 14.34 1.63 12.94
CA ASN A 158 13.07 2.36 12.99
C ASN A 158 11.88 1.48 12.61
N ALA A 159 12.01 0.58 11.65
CA ALA A 159 10.97 -0.37 11.27
C ALA A 159 10.72 -1.42 12.36
N VAL A 160 11.76 -1.85 13.07
CA VAL A 160 11.67 -2.73 14.25
C VAL A 160 10.99 -1.98 15.41
N ALA A 161 11.37 -0.73 15.68
CA ALA A 161 10.71 0.10 16.69
C ALA A 161 9.22 0.34 16.35
N ILE A 162 8.90 0.59 15.07
CA ILE A 162 7.52 0.70 14.58
C ILE A 162 6.79 -0.65 14.69
N ASN A 163 7.44 -1.78 14.39
CA ASN A 163 6.84 -3.11 14.50
C ASN A 163 6.52 -3.47 15.95
N ILE A 164 7.39 -3.11 16.90
CA ILE A 164 7.16 -3.28 18.34
C ILE A 164 5.99 -2.40 18.78
N GLU A 165 5.93 -1.14 18.35
CA GLU A 165 4.83 -0.23 18.67
C GLU A 165 3.50 -0.69 18.04
N VAL A 166 3.51 -1.21 16.80
CA VAL A 166 2.34 -1.80 16.14
C VAL A 166 1.90 -3.09 16.84
N SER A 167 2.83 -3.92 17.29
CA SER A 167 2.54 -5.10 18.10
C SER A 167 1.93 -4.72 19.46
N ASN A 168 2.44 -3.66 20.08
CA ASN A 168 1.91 -3.10 21.32
C ASN A 168 0.50 -2.53 21.11
N GLN A 169 0.24 -1.85 19.99
CA GLN A 169 -1.09 -1.39 19.59
C GLN A 169 -2.04 -2.53 19.25
N ASN A 170 -1.53 -3.65 18.70
CA ASN A 170 -2.31 -4.86 18.46
C ASN A 170 -2.71 -5.58 19.76
N HIS A 171 -1.83 -5.54 20.77
CA HIS A 171 -2.14 -6.02 22.13
C HIS A 171 -3.15 -5.09 22.83
N MET A 172 -3.09 -3.77 22.60
CA MET A 172 -4.10 -2.84 23.10
C MET A 172 -5.47 -2.99 22.39
N LEU A 173 -5.52 -3.44 21.13
CA LEU A 173 -6.78 -3.73 20.43
C LEU A 173 -7.52 -4.96 20.98
N LEU A 174 -6.79 -5.94 21.53
CA LEU A 174 -7.38 -7.08 22.25
C LEU A 174 -8.04 -6.65 23.57
N ASP A 175 -7.46 -5.69 24.29
CA ASP A 175 -8.09 -5.10 25.49
C ASP A 175 -9.29 -4.20 25.15
N VAL A 176 -9.30 -3.57 23.97
CA VAL A 176 -10.46 -2.82 23.46
C VAL A 176 -11.63 -3.76 23.11
N ASP A 177 -11.36 -4.95 22.58
CA ASP A 177 -12.38 -5.98 22.33
C ASP A 177 -12.99 -6.51 23.64
N GLY A 178 -12.16 -6.78 24.64
CA GLY A 178 -12.62 -7.18 25.98
C GLY A 178 -13.46 -6.11 26.70
N SER A 179 -13.11 -4.82 26.54
CA SER A 179 -13.90 -3.72 27.10
C SER A 179 -15.18 -3.44 26.30
N PHE A 180 -15.22 -3.75 25.00
CA PHE A 180 -16.44 -3.70 24.20
C PHE A 180 -17.46 -4.78 24.62
N ASP A 181 -17.01 -6.00 24.91
CA ASP A 181 -17.85 -7.07 25.46
C ASP A 181 -18.44 -6.71 26.83
N GLU A 182 -17.65 -6.06 27.69
CA GLU A 182 -18.14 -5.59 29.00
C GLU A 182 -19.19 -4.47 28.84
N VAL A 183 -18.96 -3.53 27.91
CA VAL A 183 -19.94 -2.49 27.57
C VAL A 183 -21.19 -3.09 26.95
N GLN A 184 -21.08 -4.09 26.08
CA GLN A 184 -22.20 -4.80 25.47
C GLN A 184 -23.07 -5.50 26.53
N PHE A 185 -22.44 -6.15 27.53
CA PHE A 185 -23.15 -6.74 28.66
C PHE A 185 -23.87 -5.70 29.53
N ARG A 186 -23.23 -4.55 29.76
CA ARG A 186 -23.84 -3.42 30.51
C ARG A 186 -25.00 -2.80 29.74
N VAL A 187 -24.84 -2.54 28.45
CA VAL A 187 -25.89 -2.00 27.56
C VAL A 187 -27.07 -2.97 27.47
N HIS A 188 -26.82 -4.27 27.31
CA HIS A 188 -27.87 -5.28 27.29
C HIS A 188 -28.60 -5.39 28.64
N SER A 189 -27.86 -5.27 29.76
CA SER A 189 -28.45 -5.25 31.11
C SER A 189 -29.31 -4.01 31.36
N LEU A 190 -28.85 -2.85 30.89
CA LEU A 190 -29.64 -1.61 30.92
C LEU A 190 -30.87 -1.72 30.01
N GLY A 191 -30.74 -2.32 28.83
CA GLY A 191 -31.85 -2.59 27.91
C GLY A 191 -32.92 -3.48 28.54
N LYS A 192 -32.53 -4.55 29.25
CA LYS A 192 -33.47 -5.39 30.00
C LYS A 192 -34.18 -4.62 31.12
N ARG A 193 -33.47 -3.76 31.85
CA ARG A 193 -34.08 -2.92 32.90
C ARG A 193 -35.04 -1.90 32.29
N MET A 194 -34.68 -1.30 31.16
CA MET A 194 -35.53 -0.38 30.40
C MET A 194 -36.79 -1.08 29.87
N ALA A 195 -36.66 -2.31 29.37
CA ALA A 195 -37.78 -3.13 28.90
C ALA A 195 -38.73 -3.51 30.05
N ILE A 196 -38.22 -3.89 31.21
CA ILE A 196 -39.02 -4.16 32.41
C ILE A 196 -39.72 -2.89 32.91
N PHE A 197 -39.06 -1.73 32.82
CA PHE A 197 -39.66 -0.45 33.18
C PHE A 197 -40.76 -0.01 32.20
N LEU A 198 -40.62 -0.34 30.91
CA LEU A 198 -41.65 -0.11 29.90
C LEU A 198 -42.84 -1.07 30.04
N ASP A 199 -42.62 -2.30 30.52
CA ASP A 199 -43.66 -3.33 30.65
C ASP A 199 -44.46 -3.22 31.96
N THR A 200 -44.09 -2.30 32.86
CA THR A 200 -44.85 -2.02 34.10
C THR A 200 -45.97 -1.00 33.84
N ASN A 201 -46.81 -1.26 32.84
CA ASN A 201 -48.11 -0.60 32.72
C ASN A 201 -49.14 -1.52 33.39
N ASN A 202 -49.33 -1.41 34.71
CA ASN A 202 -50.29 -2.23 35.47
C ASN A 202 -51.72 -1.98 34.94
N PRO A 203 -52.26 -2.84 34.05
CA PRO A 203 -53.49 -2.53 33.35
C PRO A 203 -54.69 -2.57 34.29
N SER A 204 -54.59 -3.28 35.42
CA SER A 204 -55.62 -3.36 36.45
C SER A 204 -55.76 -2.08 37.26
N LEU A 205 -54.66 -1.37 37.56
CA LEU A 205 -54.69 -0.10 38.30
C LEU A 205 -55.19 1.04 37.40
N LEU A 206 -54.74 1.07 36.14
CA LEU A 206 -55.21 2.03 35.15
C LEU A 206 -56.71 1.82 34.81
N LYS A 207 -57.15 0.56 34.67
CA LYS A 207 -58.59 0.24 34.55
C LYS A 207 -59.39 0.70 35.76
N LEU A 208 -58.88 0.49 36.97
CA LEU A 208 -59.56 0.90 38.20
C LEU A 208 -59.68 2.43 38.30
N VAL A 209 -58.62 3.18 38.01
CA VAL A 209 -58.65 4.66 38.02
C VAL A 209 -59.59 5.22 36.95
N ILE A 210 -59.62 4.64 35.75
CA ILE A 210 -60.55 5.06 34.69
C ILE A 210 -62.02 4.81 35.08
N VAL A 211 -62.31 3.67 35.72
CA VAL A 211 -63.68 3.36 36.21
C VAL A 211 -64.07 4.29 37.36
N LEU A 212 -63.16 4.57 38.29
CA LEU A 212 -63.43 5.49 39.40
C LEU A 212 -63.68 6.93 38.91
N SER A 213 -62.90 7.38 37.92
CA SER A 213 -63.02 8.71 37.32
C SER A 213 -64.34 8.88 36.56
N THR A 214 -64.77 7.87 35.81
CA THR A 214 -66.06 7.90 35.09
C THR A 214 -67.25 7.93 36.06
N ILE A 215 -67.20 7.19 37.17
CA ILE A 215 -68.23 7.25 38.22
C ILE A 215 -68.28 8.62 38.90
N ALA A 216 -67.12 9.22 39.21
CA ALA A 216 -67.07 10.56 39.81
C ALA A 216 -67.64 11.63 38.89
N ILE A 217 -67.37 11.55 37.58
CA ILE A 217 -67.93 12.47 36.57
C ILE A 217 -69.45 12.28 36.47
N LEU A 218 -69.95 11.04 36.50
CA LEU A 218 -71.40 10.78 36.50
C LEU A 218 -72.09 11.38 37.74
N LEU A 219 -71.51 11.22 38.92
CA LEU A 219 -72.05 11.83 40.15
C LEU A 219 -72.08 13.36 40.07
N LEU A 220 -71.01 13.97 39.55
CA LEU A 220 -70.94 15.42 39.36
C LEU A 220 -72.00 15.90 38.37
N LEU A 221 -72.26 15.14 37.30
CA LEU A 221 -73.28 15.47 36.30
C LEU A 221 -74.69 15.39 36.90
N VAL A 222 -74.97 14.37 37.72
CA VAL A 222 -76.26 14.24 38.43
C VAL A 222 -76.48 15.43 39.38
N ILE A 223 -75.46 15.85 40.13
CA ILE A 223 -75.56 17.02 41.03
C ILE A 223 -75.78 18.33 40.27
N ILE A 224 -75.27 18.46 39.04
CA ILE A 224 -75.50 19.68 38.25
C ILE A 224 -76.91 19.72 37.66
N ILE A 225 -77.50 18.57 37.35
CA ILE A 225 -78.83 18.48 36.73
C ILE A 225 -79.96 18.58 37.76
N PHE A 226 -79.73 18.12 39.00
CA PHE A 226 -80.73 18.03 40.06
C PHE A 226 -80.52 19.10 41.13
#